data_AF-A0A919IJG6-F1
#
_entry.id   AF-A0A919IJG6-F1
#
_cell.length_a   1.000
_cell.length_b   1.000
_cell.length_c   1.000
_cell.angle_alpha   90.00
_cell.angle_beta   90.00
_cell.angle_gamma   90.00
#
_symmetry.space_group_name_H-M   'P 1'
#
loop_
_entity.id
_entity.type
_entity.pdbx_description
1 polymer ?
#
loop_
_entity_poly.entity_id
_entity_poly.type
_entity_poly.pdbx_seq_one_letter_code
_entity_poly.pdbx_strand_id
1 'polypeptide(L)'
;MVKAAAIVLAVGVLAACARPAGAPEPAASPAESAADRPALPAGWRWESFGGVQVGVPGDWGWDNQAIRLDAWCVKPGDHPPAVARPGGPIPAIACGGGTNGTPPGSLIANTGWTVGFGRTDQSDGITREGDRTTVRRDSVEVIVQAPEQLRDRIVATVHRVTVDDAGCPVTHQISTGPDLRPAPPADVTALHDVTSLSACKYPLPEAGPGRVPPRLLSGLRLDGAAAADEVRRIAAAPAGSGDLDTPADCLPEAAHGNEIIVLLVRSATGLAEMTMRYAGCVQNGFDDGTTVRRLTKAAVAPLVAGPNRIYGGFSGPPEKADLLLPHD
;
A
#
# COMPACT_ATOMS: atom_id res chain seq x y z
N MET A 1 -62.48 41.25 46.65
CA MET A 1 -63.53 40.59 45.82
C MET A 1 -63.20 40.84 44.35
N VAL A 2 -63.64 39.91 43.49
CA VAL A 2 -63.35 39.76 42.05
C VAL A 2 -62.09 38.94 41.75
N LYS A 3 -62.35 37.67 41.38
CA LYS A 3 -61.42 36.69 40.83
C LYS A 3 -61.23 36.96 39.34
N ALA A 4 -60.02 36.82 38.81
CA ALA A 4 -59.79 36.64 37.38
C ALA A 4 -58.84 35.46 37.18
N ALA A 5 -59.39 34.37 36.68
CA ALA A 5 -58.69 33.15 36.31
C ALA A 5 -58.03 33.34 34.93
N ALA A 6 -56.72 33.10 34.85
CA ALA A 6 -56.00 33.05 33.58
C ALA A 6 -55.86 31.58 33.17
N ILE A 7 -56.60 31.19 32.13
CA ILE A 7 -56.39 29.96 31.37
C ILE A 7 -55.67 30.39 30.10
N VAL A 8 -54.43 29.93 29.89
CA VAL A 8 -53.80 30.01 28.56
C VAL A 8 -53.23 28.64 28.22
N LEU A 9 -53.77 28.12 27.11
CA LEU A 9 -53.51 26.86 26.44
C LEU A 9 -52.02 26.60 26.19
N ALA A 10 -51.55 25.41 26.59
CA ALA A 10 -50.34 24.81 26.04
C ALA A 10 -50.68 24.19 24.67
N VAL A 11 -50.26 24.85 23.58
CA VAL A 11 -50.28 24.27 22.24
C VAL A 11 -49.00 23.44 22.08
N GLY A 12 -49.14 22.13 22.26
CA GLY A 12 -48.09 21.16 21.96
C GLY A 12 -47.94 20.99 20.44
N VAL A 13 -46.88 21.56 19.87
CA VAL A 13 -46.48 21.28 18.49
C VAL A 13 -45.68 19.98 18.47
N LEU A 14 -46.36 18.88 18.15
CA LEU A 14 -45.72 17.62 17.77
C LEU A 14 -45.10 17.80 16.37
N ALA A 15 -43.82 18.15 16.31
CA ALA A 15 -43.05 18.11 15.07
C ALA A 15 -42.80 16.64 14.68
N ALA A 16 -43.70 16.08 13.89
CA ALA A 16 -43.51 14.81 13.22
C ALA A 16 -42.42 14.96 12.14
N CYS A 17 -41.20 14.49 12.41
CA CYS A 17 -40.16 14.34 11.40
C CYS A 17 -40.55 13.23 10.42
N ALA A 18 -41.33 13.59 9.39
CA ALA A 18 -41.50 12.75 8.21
C ALA A 18 -40.16 12.63 7.50
N ARG A 19 -39.51 11.47 7.59
CA ARG A 19 -38.37 11.12 6.74
C ARG A 19 -38.87 11.05 5.29
N PRO A 20 -38.32 11.81 4.34
CA PRO A 20 -38.65 11.64 2.93
C PRO A 20 -38.22 10.23 2.51
N ALA A 21 -39.21 9.39 2.23
CA ALA A 21 -39.02 8.12 1.55
C ALA A 21 -38.59 8.42 0.11
N GLY A 22 -37.32 8.21 -0.21
CA GLY A 22 -36.82 8.36 -1.59
C GLY A 22 -35.51 9.13 -1.72
N ALA A 23 -34.56 8.98 -0.79
CA ALA A 23 -33.18 9.23 -1.16
C ALA A 23 -32.74 8.08 -2.08
N PRO A 24 -32.33 8.34 -3.34
CA PRO A 24 -31.82 7.30 -4.22
C PRO A 24 -30.62 6.64 -3.54
N GLU A 25 -30.73 5.33 -3.35
CA GLU A 25 -29.63 4.48 -2.93
C GLU A 25 -28.42 4.80 -3.81
N PRO A 26 -27.23 5.10 -3.24
CA PRO A 26 -26.04 5.33 -4.04
C PRO A 26 -25.88 4.14 -4.98
N ALA A 27 -25.96 4.38 -6.29
CA ALA A 27 -25.79 3.34 -7.27
C ALA A 27 -24.48 2.62 -6.96
N ALA A 28 -24.57 1.34 -6.59
CA ALA A 28 -23.40 0.51 -6.36
C ALA A 28 -22.52 0.65 -7.60
N SER A 29 -21.31 1.20 -7.43
CA SER A 29 -20.33 1.24 -8.51
C SER A 29 -20.25 -0.15 -9.11
N PRO A 30 -20.34 -0.29 -10.45
CA PRO A 30 -20.28 -1.58 -11.09
C PRO A 30 -18.98 -2.24 -10.67
N ALA A 31 -19.08 -3.31 -9.88
CA ALA A 31 -17.94 -4.14 -9.54
C ALA A 31 -17.35 -4.61 -10.88
N GLU A 32 -16.09 -4.26 -11.12
CA GLU A 32 -15.34 -4.77 -12.26
C GLU A 32 -15.48 -6.30 -12.24
N SER A 33 -16.04 -6.86 -13.30
CA SER A 33 -16.49 -8.24 -13.32
C SER A 33 -15.28 -9.15 -13.09
N ALA A 34 -15.32 -9.97 -12.04
CA ALA A 34 -14.29 -10.96 -11.75
C ALA A 34 -14.01 -11.92 -12.92
N ALA A 35 -14.90 -11.95 -13.92
CA ALA A 35 -14.77 -12.72 -15.16
C ALA A 35 -13.60 -12.28 -16.05
N ASP A 36 -13.09 -11.05 -15.95
CA ASP A 36 -12.02 -10.54 -16.82
C ASP A 36 -10.61 -10.74 -16.22
N ARG A 37 -10.53 -11.37 -15.04
CA ARG A 37 -9.24 -11.63 -14.38
C ARG A 37 -8.52 -12.82 -15.04
N PRO A 38 -7.27 -12.66 -15.51
CA PRO A 38 -6.49 -13.78 -16.03
C PRO A 38 -6.30 -14.87 -14.96
N ALA A 39 -6.45 -16.14 -15.33
CA ALA A 39 -6.16 -17.24 -14.42
C ALA A 39 -4.66 -17.36 -14.17
N LEU A 40 -4.24 -17.51 -12.91
CA LEU A 40 -2.85 -17.78 -12.58
C LEU A 40 -2.49 -19.25 -12.79
N PRO A 41 -1.30 -19.55 -13.32
CA PRO A 41 -0.73 -20.89 -13.24
C PRO A 41 -0.61 -21.36 -11.78
N ALA A 42 -0.62 -22.68 -11.58
CA ALA A 42 -0.42 -23.25 -10.25
C ALA A 42 0.92 -22.81 -9.63
N GLY A 43 0.90 -22.47 -8.34
CA GLY A 43 2.07 -22.00 -7.60
C GLY A 43 2.48 -20.56 -7.91
N TRP A 44 1.66 -19.79 -8.66
CA TRP A 44 1.89 -18.36 -8.88
C TRP A 44 1.14 -17.53 -7.86
N ARG A 45 1.56 -16.27 -7.71
CA ARG A 45 0.92 -15.26 -6.87
C ARG A 45 0.80 -13.93 -7.61
N TRP A 46 -0.15 -13.12 -7.18
CA TRP A 46 -0.32 -11.77 -7.70
C TRP A 46 0.63 -10.78 -7.05
N GLU A 47 1.07 -9.81 -7.84
CA GLU A 47 1.78 -8.61 -7.41
C GLU A 47 1.08 -7.38 -7.97
N SER A 48 1.01 -6.32 -7.16
CA SER A 48 0.34 -5.06 -7.52
C SER A 48 1.25 -3.85 -7.39
N PHE A 49 1.06 -2.89 -8.29
CA PHE A 49 1.61 -1.52 -8.21
C PHE A 49 0.78 -0.57 -9.08
N GLY A 50 0.42 0.59 -8.55
CA GLY A 50 -0.22 1.69 -9.27
C GLY A 50 -1.57 1.38 -9.94
N GLY A 51 -2.24 0.29 -9.55
CA GLY A 51 -3.47 -0.20 -10.18
C GLY A 51 -3.27 -1.18 -11.32
N VAL A 52 -2.07 -1.72 -11.47
CA VAL A 52 -1.77 -2.85 -12.34
C VAL A 52 -1.42 -4.07 -11.50
N GLN A 53 -1.91 -5.24 -11.91
CA GLN A 53 -1.50 -6.53 -11.36
C GLN A 53 -0.74 -7.37 -12.39
N VAL A 54 0.17 -8.19 -11.90
CA VAL A 54 0.90 -9.19 -12.68
C VAL A 54 1.09 -10.45 -11.84
N GLY A 55 0.94 -11.60 -12.48
CA GLY A 55 1.20 -12.92 -11.90
C GLY A 55 2.68 -13.27 -12.01
N VAL A 56 3.26 -13.74 -10.91
CA VAL A 56 4.66 -14.21 -10.85
C VAL A 56 4.73 -15.57 -10.16
N PRO A 57 5.77 -16.39 -10.43
CA PRO A 57 6.00 -17.61 -9.65
C PRO A 57 6.10 -17.31 -8.14
N GLY A 58 5.49 -18.16 -7.32
CA GLY A 58 5.31 -17.90 -5.89
C GLY A 58 6.59 -17.96 -5.06
N ASP A 59 7.63 -18.61 -5.59
CA ASP A 59 8.95 -18.73 -4.99
C ASP A 59 9.86 -17.52 -5.25
N TRP A 60 9.44 -16.56 -6.07
CA TRP A 60 10.19 -15.33 -6.32
C TRP A 60 10.16 -14.42 -5.10
N GLY A 61 11.35 -13.94 -4.71
CA GLY A 61 11.53 -12.98 -3.62
C GLY A 61 11.18 -11.55 -4.02
N TRP A 62 11.63 -10.58 -3.21
CA TRP A 62 11.47 -9.16 -3.45
C TRP A 62 12.80 -8.43 -3.37
N ASP A 63 13.04 -7.49 -4.27
CA ASP A 63 14.28 -6.73 -4.39
C ASP A 63 14.02 -5.23 -4.61
N ASN A 64 15.06 -4.41 -4.46
CA ASN A 64 15.01 -2.98 -4.73
C ASN A 64 15.23 -2.74 -6.23
N GLN A 65 14.27 -2.13 -6.91
CA GLN A 65 14.39 -1.78 -8.33
C GLN A 65 15.61 -0.92 -8.64
N ALA A 66 15.92 0.07 -7.79
CA ALA A 66 17.02 0.99 -8.01
C ALA A 66 18.38 0.27 -8.10
N ILE A 67 18.55 -0.81 -7.34
CA ILE A 67 19.77 -1.64 -7.40
C ILE A 67 19.65 -2.68 -8.50
N ARG A 68 18.49 -3.31 -8.62
CA ARG A 68 18.27 -4.47 -9.47
C ARG A 68 18.26 -4.14 -10.96
N LEU A 69 17.60 -3.05 -11.35
CA LEU A 69 17.38 -2.67 -12.74
C LEU A 69 18.20 -1.45 -13.14
N ASP A 70 18.28 -0.43 -12.28
CA ASP A 70 18.92 0.85 -12.64
C ASP A 70 20.44 0.81 -12.40
N ALA A 71 20.85 0.25 -11.27
CA ALA A 71 22.25 0.12 -10.87
C ALA A 71 22.76 -1.34 -10.91
N TRP A 72 22.33 -2.11 -11.92
CA TRP A 72 22.62 -3.55 -12.06
C TRP A 72 24.12 -3.91 -11.95
N CYS A 73 25.01 -3.00 -12.35
CA CYS A 73 26.45 -3.20 -12.30
C CYS A 73 27.07 -3.11 -10.90
N VAL A 74 26.31 -2.67 -9.89
CA VAL A 74 26.79 -2.49 -8.51
C VAL A 74 26.97 -3.82 -7.80
N LYS A 75 26.15 -4.82 -8.12
CA LYS A 75 26.20 -6.15 -7.53
C LYS A 75 26.24 -7.21 -8.63
N PRO A 76 27.39 -7.41 -9.29
CA PRO A 76 27.49 -8.45 -10.31
C PRO A 76 27.36 -9.84 -9.68
N GLY A 77 26.70 -10.77 -10.36
CA GLY A 77 26.64 -12.18 -9.97
C GLY A 77 25.27 -12.81 -10.13
N ASP A 78 25.08 -13.97 -9.50
CA ASP A 78 23.81 -14.69 -9.51
C ASP A 78 22.77 -13.96 -8.67
N HIS A 79 21.76 -13.48 -9.37
CA HIS A 79 20.62 -12.79 -8.80
C HIS A 79 19.44 -13.74 -8.68
N PRO A 80 18.96 -14.07 -7.46
CA PRO A 80 17.78 -14.91 -7.33
C PRO A 80 16.57 -14.22 -7.98
N PRO A 81 15.59 -14.98 -8.52
CA PRO A 81 14.39 -14.42 -9.11
C PRO A 81 13.62 -13.55 -8.12
N ALA A 82 13.24 -12.35 -8.54
CA ALA A 82 12.62 -11.39 -7.63
C ALA A 82 11.66 -10.42 -8.32
N VAL A 83 10.75 -9.89 -7.52
CA VAL A 83 9.91 -8.74 -7.85
C VAL A 83 10.60 -7.48 -7.33
N ALA A 84 11.06 -6.64 -8.25
CA ALA A 84 11.81 -5.44 -7.95
C ALA A 84 10.87 -4.24 -7.80
N ARG A 85 10.85 -3.61 -6.62
CA ARG A 85 9.92 -2.53 -6.30
C ARG A 85 10.63 -1.17 -6.21
N PRO A 86 9.97 -0.08 -6.61
CA PRO A 86 10.49 1.28 -6.41
C PRO A 86 10.46 1.67 -4.93
N GLY A 87 11.18 2.73 -4.57
CA GLY A 87 11.22 3.30 -3.22
C GLY A 87 12.62 3.36 -2.61
N GLY A 88 13.56 2.58 -3.16
CA GLY A 88 14.96 2.62 -2.78
C GLY A 88 15.71 3.87 -3.25
N PRO A 89 16.76 4.30 -2.52
CA PRO A 89 17.68 5.30 -3.03
C PRO A 89 18.35 4.77 -4.31
N ILE A 90 18.40 5.62 -5.34
CA ILE A 90 19.13 5.34 -6.58
C ILE A 90 20.60 5.70 -6.36
N PRO A 91 21.53 4.74 -6.42
CA PRO A 91 22.95 5.07 -6.37
C PRO A 91 23.32 6.02 -7.51
N ALA A 92 24.20 6.99 -7.25
CA ALA A 92 24.76 7.87 -8.27
C ALA A 92 25.82 7.14 -9.13
N ILE A 93 25.46 5.97 -9.67
CA ILE A 93 26.33 5.07 -10.43
C ILE A 93 25.71 4.91 -11.82
N ALA A 94 26.46 5.29 -12.85
CA ALA A 94 26.06 5.08 -14.23
C ALA A 94 26.54 3.71 -14.69
N CYS A 95 25.62 2.74 -14.85
CA CYS A 95 25.98 1.39 -15.32
C CYS A 95 26.26 1.29 -16.83
N GLY A 96 26.52 2.42 -17.50
CA GLY A 96 26.79 2.48 -18.94
C GLY A 96 25.55 2.19 -19.81
N GLY A 97 25.34 2.99 -20.84
CA GLY A 97 24.45 2.64 -21.96
C GLY A 97 25.32 2.10 -23.09
N GLY A 98 24.97 0.96 -23.67
CA GLY A 98 25.68 0.46 -24.85
C GLY A 98 25.61 1.52 -25.95
N THR A 99 26.76 2.02 -26.42
CA THR A 99 26.79 3.04 -27.49
C THR A 99 26.44 2.46 -28.85
N ASN A 100 26.45 1.12 -28.99
CA ASN A 100 25.93 0.36 -30.11
C ASN A 100 25.47 -1.02 -29.62
N GLY A 101 24.18 -1.34 -29.75
CA GLY A 101 23.60 -2.66 -29.42
C GLY A 101 22.56 -2.65 -28.30
N THR A 102 22.11 -3.85 -27.92
CA THR A 102 21.12 -4.07 -26.85
C THR A 102 21.64 -3.50 -25.52
N PRO A 103 20.89 -2.63 -24.81
CA PRO A 103 21.32 -2.09 -23.53
C PRO A 103 21.62 -3.21 -22.52
N PRO A 104 22.78 -3.23 -21.86
CA PRO A 104 23.14 -4.31 -20.96
C PRO A 104 22.11 -4.55 -19.84
N GLY A 105 21.48 -3.50 -19.31
CA GLY A 105 20.43 -3.63 -18.29
C GLY A 105 19.20 -4.43 -18.75
N SER A 106 18.98 -4.58 -20.06
CA SER A 106 17.87 -5.37 -20.63
C SER A 106 18.18 -6.87 -20.76
N LEU A 107 19.38 -7.31 -20.37
CA LEU A 107 19.83 -8.70 -20.49
C LEU A 107 19.73 -9.45 -19.16
N ILE A 108 19.19 -10.66 -19.17
CA ILE A 108 19.07 -11.52 -17.97
C ILE A 108 20.44 -11.73 -17.32
N ALA A 109 21.51 -11.83 -18.12
CA ALA A 109 22.88 -11.98 -17.61
C ALA A 109 23.30 -10.88 -16.61
N ASN A 110 22.67 -9.71 -16.66
CA ASN A 110 23.01 -8.57 -15.79
C ASN A 110 22.03 -8.33 -14.65
N THR A 111 20.75 -8.70 -14.79
CA THR A 111 19.73 -8.45 -13.74
C THR A 111 19.07 -9.71 -13.21
N GLY A 112 19.45 -10.89 -13.68
CA GLY A 112 18.73 -12.14 -13.38
C GLY A 112 17.28 -12.12 -13.87
N TRP A 113 16.47 -12.99 -13.28
CA TRP A 113 15.03 -13.04 -13.57
C TRP A 113 14.30 -12.03 -12.69
N THR A 114 13.59 -11.09 -13.31
CA THR A 114 13.05 -9.94 -12.59
C THR A 114 11.71 -9.50 -13.18
N VAL A 115 10.76 -9.15 -12.30
CA VAL A 115 9.60 -8.32 -12.62
C VAL A 115 9.76 -6.99 -11.88
N GLY A 116 9.95 -5.90 -12.60
CA GLY A 116 10.06 -4.55 -12.05
C GLY A 116 8.77 -3.77 -12.21
N PHE A 117 8.46 -2.89 -11.25
CA PHE A 117 7.38 -1.92 -11.37
C PHE A 117 7.92 -0.50 -11.42
N GLY A 118 7.39 0.35 -12.30
CA GLY A 118 7.75 1.76 -12.35
C GLY A 118 6.54 2.64 -12.66
N ARG A 119 6.73 3.95 -12.49
CA ARG A 119 5.81 4.95 -13.07
C ARG A 119 6.36 5.40 -14.41
N THR A 120 5.48 5.72 -15.34
CA THR A 120 5.85 6.17 -16.68
C THR A 120 4.88 7.23 -17.20
N ASP A 121 5.39 8.18 -17.95
CA ASP A 121 4.62 9.17 -18.74
C ASP A 121 4.36 8.69 -20.18
N GLN A 122 4.95 7.56 -20.56
CA GLN A 122 4.79 6.99 -21.89
C GLN A 122 3.40 6.38 -22.06
N SER A 123 2.92 6.34 -23.31
CA SER A 123 1.62 5.75 -23.64
C SER A 123 1.58 4.24 -23.34
N ASP A 124 0.37 3.75 -23.06
CA ASP A 124 0.08 2.33 -22.96
C ASP A 124 0.61 1.55 -24.17
N GLY A 125 1.14 0.36 -23.94
CA GLY A 125 1.74 -0.45 -25.00
C GLY A 125 2.64 -1.55 -24.48
N ILE A 126 3.23 -2.31 -25.40
CA ILE A 126 4.21 -3.34 -25.10
C ILE A 126 5.46 -3.05 -25.93
N THR A 127 6.61 -2.97 -25.27
CA THR A 127 7.91 -2.83 -25.94
C THR A 127 8.80 -4.01 -25.59
N ARG A 128 9.63 -4.44 -26.54
CA ARG A 128 10.61 -5.52 -26.37
C ARG A 128 12.00 -5.02 -26.67
N GLU A 129 12.95 -5.36 -25.83
CA GLU A 129 14.35 -4.97 -25.97
C GLU A 129 15.22 -6.03 -25.28
N GLY A 130 16.10 -6.71 -26.02
CA GLY A 130 16.90 -7.81 -25.47
C GLY A 130 16.02 -8.91 -24.85
N ASP A 131 16.31 -9.25 -23.58
CA ASP A 131 15.53 -10.24 -22.82
C ASP A 131 14.33 -9.62 -22.08
N ARG A 132 14.10 -8.32 -22.26
CA ARG A 132 13.09 -7.54 -21.55
C ARG A 132 11.84 -7.34 -22.39
N THR A 133 10.69 -7.47 -21.74
CA THR A 133 9.40 -6.98 -22.24
C THR A 133 8.83 -6.00 -21.22
N THR A 134 8.53 -4.78 -21.64
CA THR A 134 7.89 -3.76 -20.80
C THR A 134 6.45 -3.59 -21.23
N VAL A 135 5.52 -3.78 -20.29
CA VAL A 135 4.09 -3.54 -20.48
C VAL A 135 3.72 -2.24 -19.78
N ARG A 136 3.11 -1.30 -20.51
CA ARG A 136 2.65 -0.01 -19.98
C ARG A 136 1.13 0.03 -19.94
N ARG A 137 0.58 0.37 -18.78
CA ARG A 137 -0.85 0.49 -18.51
C ARG A 137 -1.08 1.58 -17.46
N ASP A 138 -1.84 2.61 -17.80
CA ASP A 138 -2.33 3.63 -16.86
C ASP A 138 -1.20 4.28 -16.03
N SER A 139 -0.17 4.77 -16.71
CA SER A 139 1.03 5.39 -16.14
C SER A 139 1.88 4.47 -15.24
N VAL A 140 1.64 3.16 -15.29
CA VAL A 140 2.50 2.12 -14.70
C VAL A 140 3.23 1.38 -15.80
N GLU A 141 4.51 1.11 -15.57
CA GLU A 141 5.28 0.15 -16.36
C GLU A 141 5.59 -1.11 -15.55
N VAL A 142 5.41 -2.26 -16.19
CA VAL A 142 5.80 -3.58 -15.69
C VAL A 142 6.92 -4.11 -16.57
N ILE A 143 8.13 -4.16 -16.02
CA ILE A 143 9.34 -4.62 -16.71
C ILE A 143 9.53 -6.10 -16.43
N VAL A 144 9.37 -6.96 -17.43
CA VAL A 144 9.53 -8.42 -17.28
C VAL A 144 10.82 -8.86 -17.98
N GLN A 145 11.75 -9.40 -17.22
CA GLN A 145 13.03 -9.91 -17.70
C GLN A 145 13.19 -11.37 -17.25
N ALA A 146 12.96 -12.31 -18.18
CA ALA A 146 12.98 -13.75 -17.92
C ALA A 146 13.13 -14.51 -19.26
N PRO A 147 13.44 -15.82 -19.25
CA PRO A 147 13.44 -16.63 -20.46
C PRO A 147 12.11 -16.50 -21.21
N GLU A 148 12.16 -16.46 -22.55
CA GLU A 148 11.05 -16.05 -23.42
C GLU A 148 9.69 -16.68 -23.04
N GLN A 149 9.63 -18.00 -22.87
CA GLN A 149 8.39 -18.68 -22.51
C GLN A 149 7.82 -18.25 -21.15
N LEU A 150 8.68 -18.02 -20.15
CA LEU A 150 8.25 -17.54 -18.84
C LEU A 150 7.85 -16.06 -18.90
N ARG A 151 8.63 -15.25 -19.61
CA ARG A 151 8.36 -13.82 -19.83
C ARG A 151 6.99 -13.61 -20.48
N ASP A 152 6.69 -14.35 -21.54
CA ASP A 152 5.41 -14.23 -22.24
C ASP A 152 4.23 -14.65 -21.35
N ARG A 153 4.39 -15.70 -20.53
CA ARG A 153 3.38 -16.09 -19.53
C ARG A 153 3.14 -15.00 -18.49
N ILE A 154 4.20 -14.38 -17.96
CA ILE A 154 4.07 -13.28 -16.99
C ILE A 154 3.36 -12.09 -17.66
N VAL A 155 3.83 -11.67 -18.83
CA VAL A 155 3.26 -10.55 -19.60
C VAL A 155 1.77 -10.75 -19.88
N ALA A 156 1.34 -11.97 -20.20
CA ALA A 156 -0.07 -12.29 -20.45
C ALA A 156 -0.99 -12.10 -19.23
N THR A 157 -0.44 -12.05 -18.02
CA THR A 157 -1.22 -11.81 -16.80
C THR A 157 -1.35 -10.33 -16.43
N VAL A 158 -0.65 -9.42 -17.13
CA VAL A 158 -0.63 -7.99 -16.81
C VAL A 158 -1.97 -7.35 -17.14
N HIS A 159 -2.69 -6.87 -16.13
CA HIS A 159 -4.00 -6.24 -16.29
C HIS A 159 -4.23 -5.13 -15.26
N ARG A 160 -5.23 -4.28 -15.51
CA ARG A 160 -5.64 -3.21 -14.60
C ARG A 160 -6.60 -3.77 -13.53
N VAL A 161 -6.62 -3.13 -12.38
CA VAL A 161 -7.57 -3.42 -11.29
C VAL A 161 -7.98 -2.13 -10.60
N THR A 162 -9.16 -2.10 -9.98
CA THR A 162 -9.52 -1.04 -9.01
C THR A 162 -9.26 -1.44 -7.56
N VAL A 163 -9.19 -2.75 -7.29
CA VAL A 163 -8.81 -3.36 -6.00
C VAL A 163 -7.93 -4.55 -6.31
N ASP A 164 -6.78 -4.66 -5.66
CA ASP A 164 -5.85 -5.76 -5.90
C ASP A 164 -6.27 -7.08 -5.23
N ASP A 165 -5.47 -8.13 -5.43
CA ASP A 165 -5.70 -9.46 -4.86
C ASP A 165 -5.68 -9.47 -3.32
N ALA A 166 -4.90 -8.58 -2.72
CA ALA A 166 -4.83 -8.45 -1.27
C ALA A 166 -6.10 -7.80 -0.70
N GLY A 167 -6.91 -7.15 -1.54
CA GLY A 167 -8.08 -6.37 -1.14
C GLY A 167 -7.77 -4.88 -0.97
N CYS A 168 -6.64 -4.40 -1.51
CA CYS A 168 -6.21 -3.03 -1.43
C CYS A 168 -6.76 -2.20 -2.60
N PRO A 169 -7.56 -1.15 -2.33
CA PRO A 169 -7.96 -0.19 -3.35
C PRO A 169 -6.76 0.45 -4.04
N VAL A 170 -6.91 0.85 -5.31
CA VAL A 170 -5.82 1.54 -6.02
C VAL A 170 -5.52 2.92 -5.42
N THR A 171 -6.52 3.59 -4.88
CA THR A 171 -6.40 4.94 -4.30
C THR A 171 -6.94 4.95 -2.88
N HIS A 172 -6.34 5.76 -2.01
CA HIS A 172 -6.80 5.97 -0.64
C HIS A 172 -6.73 7.45 -0.25
N GLN A 173 -7.73 7.92 0.49
CA GLN A 173 -7.86 9.33 0.90
C GLN A 173 -6.67 9.84 1.72
N ILE A 174 -6.01 8.93 2.46
CA ILE A 174 -4.83 9.24 3.29
C ILE A 174 -3.68 9.85 2.49
N SER A 175 -3.59 9.52 1.20
CA SER A 175 -2.54 10.03 0.32
C SER A 175 -2.79 11.45 -0.17
N THR A 176 -3.98 11.99 0.05
CA THR A 176 -4.31 13.41 -0.21
C THR A 176 -4.60 14.20 1.06
N GLY A 177 -4.80 13.51 2.18
CA GLY A 177 -4.97 14.08 3.51
C GLY A 177 -4.11 13.33 4.51
N PRO A 178 -2.81 13.64 4.62
CA PRO A 178 -1.91 12.92 5.52
C PRO A 178 -2.26 13.11 7.00
N ASP A 179 -3.09 14.08 7.37
CA ASP A 179 -3.63 14.23 8.73
C ASP A 179 -4.88 13.39 9.02
N LEU A 180 -5.47 12.76 7.99
CA LEU A 180 -6.68 11.96 8.15
C LEU A 180 -6.41 10.79 9.10
N ARG A 181 -7.40 10.54 9.96
CA ARG A 181 -7.49 9.37 10.82
C ARG A 181 -8.56 8.42 10.27
N PRO A 182 -8.49 7.11 10.57
CA PRO A 182 -9.54 6.17 10.16
C PRO A 182 -10.93 6.64 10.59
N ALA A 183 -11.90 6.50 9.67
CA ALA A 183 -13.29 6.85 9.90
C ALA A 183 -14.22 5.82 9.20
N PRO A 184 -15.21 5.24 9.90
CA PRO A 184 -15.50 5.42 11.33
C PRO A 184 -14.38 4.84 12.21
N PRO A 185 -14.17 5.38 13.41
CA PRO A 185 -13.17 4.86 14.34
C PRO A 185 -13.58 3.45 14.80
N ALA A 186 -12.60 2.56 14.96
CA ALA A 186 -12.82 1.18 15.39
C ALA A 186 -11.79 0.79 16.46
N ASP A 187 -12.23 0.50 17.68
CA ASP A 187 -11.32 0.04 18.74
C ASP A 187 -10.77 -1.34 18.38
N VAL A 188 -9.47 -1.40 18.06
CA VAL A 188 -8.78 -2.64 17.67
C VAL A 188 -8.86 -3.72 18.76
N THR A 189 -9.02 -3.35 20.04
CA THR A 189 -9.13 -4.31 21.15
C THR A 189 -10.49 -4.99 21.24
N ALA A 190 -11.51 -4.42 20.60
CA ALA A 190 -12.84 -5.00 20.51
C ALA A 190 -13.02 -5.90 19.28
N LEU A 191 -12.06 -5.92 18.35
CA LEU A 191 -12.11 -6.78 17.16
C LEU A 191 -11.91 -8.24 17.55
N HIS A 192 -12.84 -9.08 17.11
CA HIS A 192 -12.85 -10.53 17.31
C HIS A 192 -13.26 -11.22 16.00
N ASP A 193 -13.03 -12.53 15.90
CA ASP A 193 -13.34 -13.31 14.69
C ASP A 193 -12.73 -12.71 13.41
N VAL A 194 -11.48 -12.25 13.51
CA VAL A 194 -10.73 -11.69 12.38
C VAL A 194 -10.48 -12.78 11.35
N THR A 195 -10.99 -12.58 10.13
CA THR A 195 -10.81 -13.52 9.02
C THR A 195 -9.65 -13.15 8.12
N SER A 196 -9.34 -11.85 8.00
CA SER A 196 -8.23 -11.37 7.18
C SER A 196 -7.78 -9.97 7.54
N LEU A 197 -6.52 -9.69 7.27
CA LEU A 197 -5.89 -8.37 7.38
C LEU A 197 -5.16 -8.05 6.08
N SER A 198 -5.53 -6.94 5.44
CA SER A 198 -4.84 -6.44 4.24
C SER A 198 -3.98 -5.25 4.63
N ALA A 199 -2.71 -5.23 4.24
CA ALA A 199 -1.77 -4.15 4.50
C ALA A 199 -1.41 -3.46 3.17
N CYS A 200 -2.03 -2.31 2.96
CA CYS A 200 -2.03 -1.55 1.71
C CYS A 200 -1.10 -0.35 1.83
N LYS A 201 0.04 -0.41 1.15
CA LYS A 201 1.06 0.62 1.19
C LYS A 201 0.76 1.70 0.15
N TYR A 202 0.72 2.96 0.57
CA TYR A 202 0.49 4.11 -0.29
C TYR A 202 1.58 5.16 -0.11
N PRO A 203 1.87 5.95 -1.16
CA PRO A 203 2.69 7.13 -0.99
C PRO A 203 1.88 8.21 -0.27
N LEU A 204 2.56 8.97 0.56
CA LEU A 204 2.06 10.23 1.07
C LEU A 204 2.49 11.36 0.11
N PRO A 205 1.72 12.45 0.04
CA PRO A 205 2.05 13.53 -0.88
C PRO A 205 3.30 14.22 -0.36
N GLU A 206 4.41 14.16 -1.10
CA GLU A 206 5.48 15.13 -0.84
C GLU A 206 4.99 16.52 -1.28
N ALA A 207 5.45 17.59 -0.64
CA ALA A 207 5.00 18.94 -0.96
C ALA A 207 5.37 19.31 -2.43
N GLY A 208 4.41 19.74 -3.25
CA GLY A 208 4.68 20.37 -4.55
C GLY A 208 3.61 20.20 -5.65
N PRO A 209 3.52 21.13 -6.62
CA PRO A 209 2.53 21.11 -7.69
C PRO A 209 2.79 20.05 -8.77
N GLY A 210 1.74 19.62 -9.49
CA GLY A 210 1.84 18.81 -10.71
C GLY A 210 1.97 17.29 -10.52
N ARG A 211 1.63 16.76 -9.36
CA ARG A 211 1.86 15.35 -9.02
C ARG A 211 0.75 14.44 -9.54
N VAL A 212 1.15 13.30 -10.11
CA VAL A 212 0.26 12.18 -10.44
C VAL A 212 -0.49 11.76 -9.17
N PRO A 213 -1.81 11.50 -9.24
CA PRO A 213 -2.57 11.03 -8.09
C PRO A 213 -1.86 9.86 -7.41
N PRO A 214 -1.71 9.89 -6.08
CA PRO A 214 -1.06 8.81 -5.36
C PRO A 214 -1.87 7.52 -5.50
N ARG A 215 -1.17 6.44 -5.81
CA ARG A 215 -1.75 5.11 -6.04
C ARG A 215 -0.99 4.06 -5.24
N LEU A 216 -1.64 2.92 -5.01
CA LEU A 216 -1.12 1.76 -4.29
C LEU A 216 0.31 1.42 -4.70
N LEU A 217 1.23 1.34 -3.75
CA LEU A 217 2.62 0.89 -3.97
C LEU A 217 2.73 -0.63 -3.88
N SER A 218 2.01 -1.23 -2.93
CA SER A 218 2.00 -2.68 -2.71
C SER A 218 0.84 -3.09 -1.81
N GLY A 219 0.40 -4.33 -1.94
CA GLY A 219 -0.56 -4.97 -1.05
C GLY A 219 0.00 -6.28 -0.49
N LEU A 220 -0.22 -6.51 0.79
CA LEU A 220 0.02 -7.78 1.47
C LEU A 220 -1.29 -8.23 2.14
N ARG A 221 -1.56 -9.53 2.16
CA ARG A 221 -2.72 -10.09 2.84
C ARG A 221 -2.30 -11.20 3.79
N LEU A 222 -2.84 -11.15 5.01
CA LEU A 222 -2.85 -12.23 5.98
C LEU A 222 -4.27 -12.76 6.09
N ASP A 223 -4.42 -14.07 6.25
CA ASP A 223 -5.71 -14.74 6.39
C ASP A 223 -5.73 -15.62 7.65
N GLY A 224 -6.94 -15.89 8.16
CA GLY A 224 -7.18 -16.80 9.27
C GLY A 224 -6.39 -16.47 10.53
N ALA A 225 -5.75 -17.49 11.11
CA ALA A 225 -5.00 -17.36 12.36
C ALA A 225 -3.87 -16.31 12.26
N ALA A 226 -3.17 -16.22 11.12
CA ALA A 226 -2.10 -15.24 10.96
C ALA A 226 -2.62 -13.80 11.04
N ALA A 227 -3.80 -13.52 10.46
CA ALA A 227 -4.45 -12.21 10.56
C ALA A 227 -4.92 -11.92 11.98
N ALA A 228 -5.57 -12.89 12.63
CA ALA A 228 -6.04 -12.75 14.01
C ALA A 228 -4.88 -12.52 14.99
N ASP A 229 -3.77 -13.25 14.82
CA ASP A 229 -2.56 -13.09 15.62
C ASP A 229 -1.95 -11.70 15.46
N GLU A 230 -1.91 -11.19 14.22
CA GLU A 230 -1.39 -9.85 13.96
C GLU A 230 -2.26 -8.76 14.59
N VAL A 231 -3.58 -8.83 14.42
CA VAL A 231 -4.51 -7.88 15.07
C VAL A 231 -4.37 -7.92 16.60
N ARG A 232 -4.19 -9.11 17.20
CA ARG A 232 -3.92 -9.24 18.64
C ARG A 232 -2.59 -8.60 19.05
N ARG A 233 -1.53 -8.74 18.25
CA ARG A 233 -0.23 -8.08 18.50
C ARG A 233 -0.37 -6.55 18.48
N ILE A 234 -1.10 -6.01 17.50
CA ILE A 234 -1.40 -4.58 17.41
C ILE A 234 -2.22 -4.12 18.62
N ALA A 235 -3.28 -4.84 18.97
CA ALA A 235 -4.15 -4.53 20.10
C ALA A 235 -3.39 -4.56 21.45
N ALA A 236 -2.42 -5.46 21.60
CA ALA A 236 -1.60 -5.57 22.80
C ALA A 236 -0.50 -4.50 22.89
N ALA A 237 -0.21 -3.76 21.82
CA ALA A 237 0.78 -2.70 21.85
C ALA A 237 0.34 -1.56 22.80
N PRO A 238 1.27 -0.95 23.55
CA PRO A 238 0.96 0.16 24.45
C PRO A 238 0.27 1.31 23.72
N ALA A 239 -0.67 1.98 24.39
CA ALA A 239 -1.26 3.21 23.87
C ALA A 239 -0.24 4.36 23.81
N GLY A 240 -0.44 5.28 22.87
CA GLY A 240 0.44 6.39 22.53
C GLY A 240 1.48 6.04 21.47
N SER A 241 1.98 7.05 20.76
CA SER A 241 3.08 6.92 19.78
C SER A 241 4.44 6.63 20.45
N GLY A 242 4.57 6.90 21.76
CA GLY A 242 5.83 6.80 22.49
C GLY A 242 6.82 7.88 22.08
N ASP A 243 8.11 7.59 22.19
CA ASP A 243 9.19 8.54 21.85
C ASP A 243 9.50 8.58 20.33
N LEU A 244 8.59 8.05 19.51
CA LEU A 244 8.73 8.00 18.05
C LEU A 244 8.35 9.32 17.37
N ASP A 245 7.60 10.19 18.06
CA ASP A 245 7.20 11.49 17.56
C ASP A 245 8.14 12.59 18.07
N THR A 246 8.69 13.37 17.14
CA THR A 246 9.63 14.47 17.40
C THR A 246 9.20 15.74 16.63
N PRO A 247 7.99 16.28 16.87
CA PRO A 247 7.43 17.38 16.07
C PRO A 247 8.27 18.66 16.11
N ALA A 248 8.99 18.91 17.21
CA ALA A 248 9.80 20.12 17.37
C ALA A 248 10.97 20.21 16.40
N ASP A 249 11.50 19.06 15.94
CA ASP A 249 12.68 18.97 15.07
C ASP A 249 12.28 18.80 13.60
N CYS A 250 11.03 19.09 13.26
CA CYS A 250 10.43 18.64 12.03
C CYS A 250 10.14 19.75 11.04
N LEU A 251 10.61 19.55 9.81
CA LEU A 251 10.13 20.32 8.67
C LEU A 251 8.69 19.93 8.36
N PRO A 252 7.76 20.89 8.15
CA PRO A 252 6.36 20.59 7.88
C PRO A 252 6.16 19.60 6.71
N GLU A 253 6.96 19.72 5.66
CA GLU A 253 6.91 18.87 4.47
C GLU A 253 7.33 17.42 4.71
N ALA A 254 8.06 17.13 5.80
CA ALA A 254 8.51 15.80 6.18
C ALA A 254 7.68 15.20 7.33
N ALA A 255 6.64 15.90 7.78
CA ALA A 255 5.98 15.61 9.05
C ALA A 255 5.47 14.18 9.16
N HIS A 256 4.85 13.68 8.08
CA HIS A 256 4.23 12.35 8.04
C HIS A 256 5.08 11.31 7.31
N GLY A 257 6.27 11.67 6.83
CA GLY A 257 7.06 10.84 5.93
C GLY A 257 6.46 10.74 4.52
N ASN A 258 6.98 9.81 3.72
CA ASN A 258 6.64 9.68 2.29
C ASN A 258 5.72 8.50 1.98
N GLU A 259 5.44 7.65 2.96
CA GLU A 259 4.69 6.41 2.78
C GLU A 259 3.88 6.10 4.03
N ILE A 260 2.77 5.38 3.85
CA ILE A 260 1.93 4.88 4.93
C ILE A 260 1.37 3.51 4.55
N ILE A 261 1.11 2.67 5.55
CA ILE A 261 0.36 1.42 5.35
C ILE A 261 -1.03 1.57 5.96
N VAL A 262 -2.07 1.36 5.16
CA VAL A 262 -3.47 1.25 5.61
C VAL A 262 -3.77 -0.22 5.85
N LEU A 263 -4.33 -0.53 7.01
CA LEU A 263 -4.69 -1.86 7.45
C LEU A 263 -6.21 -2.02 7.34
N LEU A 264 -6.65 -2.95 6.50
CA LEU A 264 -8.05 -3.29 6.29
C LEU A 264 -8.35 -4.63 6.97
N VAL A 265 -8.98 -4.59 8.14
CA VAL A 265 -9.30 -5.76 8.96
C VAL A 265 -10.73 -6.21 8.68
N ARG A 266 -10.89 -7.44 8.19
CA ARG A 266 -12.20 -8.08 8.07
C ARG A 266 -12.44 -8.98 9.28
N SER A 267 -13.58 -8.77 9.92
CA SER A 267 -14.01 -9.48 11.12
C SER A 267 -15.51 -9.77 11.09
N ALA A 268 -16.05 -10.46 12.10
CA ALA A 268 -17.49 -10.68 12.22
C ALA A 268 -18.30 -9.38 12.34
N THR A 269 -17.71 -8.31 12.86
CA THR A 269 -18.38 -7.00 13.01
C THR A 269 -18.34 -6.15 11.73
N GLY A 270 -17.56 -6.56 10.73
CA GLY A 270 -17.43 -5.88 9.45
C GLY A 270 -15.99 -5.55 9.09
N LEU A 271 -15.82 -4.52 8.27
CA LEU A 271 -14.53 -3.98 7.85
C LEU A 271 -14.14 -2.83 8.78
N ALA A 272 -12.97 -2.94 9.41
CA ALA A 272 -12.34 -1.88 10.18
C ALA A 272 -11.07 -1.40 9.46
N GLU A 273 -10.79 -0.11 9.58
CA GLU A 273 -9.58 0.52 9.03
C GLU A 273 -8.67 0.96 10.17
N MET A 274 -7.37 0.73 10.00
CA MET A 274 -6.32 1.34 10.82
C MET A 274 -5.24 1.90 9.88
N THR A 275 -4.40 2.80 10.38
CA THR A 275 -3.19 3.24 9.67
C THR A 275 -1.96 2.88 10.48
N MET A 276 -0.88 2.53 9.79
CA MET A 276 0.45 2.33 10.35
C MET A 276 1.38 3.38 9.76
N ARG A 277 1.78 4.34 10.60
CA ARG A 277 2.80 5.34 10.27
C ARG A 277 4.10 4.95 10.94
N TYR A 278 5.13 4.75 10.13
CA TYR A 278 6.45 4.27 10.55
C TYR A 278 7.59 5.21 10.15
N ALA A 279 7.27 6.34 9.53
CA ALA A 279 8.20 7.36 9.07
C ALA A 279 7.65 8.76 9.39
N GLY A 280 8.52 9.76 9.26
CA GLY A 280 8.21 11.14 9.66
C GLY A 280 8.40 11.37 11.16
N CYS A 281 7.82 12.45 11.66
CA CYS A 281 8.03 12.96 13.02
C CYS A 281 6.73 13.11 13.82
N VAL A 282 5.56 12.91 13.20
CA VAL A 282 4.27 12.97 13.90
C VAL A 282 3.41 11.74 13.63
N GLN A 283 2.54 11.42 14.59
CA GLN A 283 1.51 10.38 14.48
C GLN A 283 2.06 8.98 14.21
N ASN A 284 3.31 8.68 14.58
CA ASN A 284 3.89 7.36 14.42
C ASN A 284 3.14 6.34 15.29
N GLY A 285 2.83 5.17 14.74
CA GLY A 285 2.02 4.16 15.43
C GLY A 285 0.96 3.50 14.56
N PHE A 286 0.19 2.64 15.21
CA PHE A 286 -1.06 2.07 14.70
C PHE A 286 -2.22 2.95 15.18
N ASP A 287 -2.83 3.72 14.29
CA ASP A 287 -3.99 4.55 14.60
C ASP A 287 -5.26 3.86 14.09
N ASP A 288 -6.21 3.56 14.98
CA ASP A 288 -7.51 2.95 14.66
C ASP A 288 -8.68 3.97 14.69
N GLY A 289 -8.34 5.27 14.75
CA GLY A 289 -9.29 6.37 14.88
C GLY A 289 -9.73 6.63 16.32
N THR A 290 -9.62 5.65 17.23
CA THR A 290 -9.85 5.82 18.67
C THR A 290 -8.55 6.09 19.41
N THR A 291 -7.54 5.25 19.19
CA THR A 291 -6.30 5.17 19.94
C THR A 291 -5.15 4.99 18.97
N VAL A 292 -4.07 5.76 19.18
CA VAL A 292 -2.79 5.45 18.55
C VAL A 292 -2.06 4.46 19.46
N ARG A 293 -1.58 3.35 18.92
CA ARG A 293 -0.76 2.36 19.63
C ARG A 293 0.65 2.37 19.11
N ARG A 294 1.61 2.15 20.00
CA ARG A 294 3.04 2.20 19.69
C ARG A 294 3.41 1.11 18.68
N LEU A 295 4.32 1.44 17.77
CA LEU A 295 4.96 0.41 16.93
C LEU A 295 5.79 -0.53 17.80
N THR A 296 5.65 -1.84 17.58
CA THR A 296 6.52 -2.85 18.18
C THR A 296 7.08 -3.73 17.08
N LYS A 297 8.29 -4.24 17.26
CA LYS A 297 8.95 -5.09 16.25
C LYS A 297 8.08 -6.30 15.87
N ALA A 298 7.45 -6.92 16.87
CA ALA A 298 6.58 -8.07 16.66
C ALA A 298 5.33 -7.73 15.83
N ALA A 299 4.73 -6.55 16.02
CA ALA A 299 3.55 -6.12 15.26
C ALA A 299 3.89 -5.54 13.88
N VAL A 300 5.10 -5.00 13.71
CA VAL A 300 5.49 -4.36 12.44
C VAL A 300 6.07 -5.36 11.45
N ALA A 301 6.88 -6.32 11.91
CA ALA A 301 7.66 -7.19 11.03
C ALA A 301 6.81 -7.90 9.95
N PRO A 302 5.62 -8.46 10.25
CA PRO A 302 4.82 -9.09 9.21
C PRO A 302 4.26 -8.11 8.17
N LEU A 303 4.06 -6.84 8.55
CA LEU A 303 3.43 -5.82 7.71
C LEU A 303 4.40 -5.11 6.77
N VAL A 304 5.70 -5.16 7.09
CA VAL A 304 6.80 -4.59 6.28
C VAL A 304 7.67 -5.67 5.62
N ALA A 305 7.17 -6.90 5.58
CA ALA A 305 7.80 -8.01 4.85
C ALA A 305 7.28 -8.12 3.41
N GLY A 306 7.96 -8.95 2.62
CA GLY A 306 7.54 -9.29 1.26
C GLY A 306 7.31 -8.06 0.37
N PRO A 307 6.10 -7.88 -0.20
CA PRO A 307 5.83 -6.77 -1.13
C PRO A 307 5.85 -5.40 -0.44
N ASN A 308 5.65 -5.35 0.88
CA ASN A 308 5.71 -4.11 1.66
C ASN A 308 7.12 -3.81 2.20
N ARG A 309 8.15 -4.57 1.79
CA ARG A 309 9.53 -4.34 2.21
C ARG A 309 9.93 -2.89 1.98
N ILE A 310 10.59 -2.33 3.00
CA ILE A 310 11.05 -0.95 2.96
C ILE A 310 12.51 -0.96 2.48
N TYR A 311 12.74 -0.29 1.37
CA TYR A 311 14.07 -0.13 0.76
C TYR A 311 14.47 1.32 0.98
N GLY A 312 15.24 1.65 2.02
CA GLY A 312 15.65 3.03 2.28
C GLY A 312 15.97 3.31 3.74
N GLY A 313 16.67 4.42 3.98
CA GLY A 313 16.95 4.91 5.32
C GLY A 313 15.73 5.61 5.92
N PHE A 314 15.45 5.34 7.19
CA PHE A 314 14.38 6.03 7.91
C PHE A 314 14.87 7.41 8.35
N SER A 315 14.06 8.44 8.10
CA SER A 315 14.19 9.69 8.83
C SER A 315 13.63 9.48 10.25
N GLY A 316 14.44 9.74 11.27
CA GLY A 316 13.99 9.72 12.65
C GLY A 316 14.97 9.04 13.62
N PRO A 317 14.55 8.83 14.87
CA PRO A 317 15.38 8.22 15.91
C PRO A 317 15.84 6.79 15.53
N PRO A 318 17.05 6.35 15.93
CA PRO A 318 17.61 5.05 15.57
C PRO A 318 16.73 3.87 15.97
N GLU A 319 15.93 4.02 17.04
CA GLU A 319 14.96 3.03 17.50
C GLU A 319 13.93 2.68 16.41
N LYS A 320 13.65 3.58 15.45
CA LYS A 320 12.78 3.27 14.30
C LYS A 320 13.43 2.27 13.35
N ALA A 321 14.74 2.38 13.13
CA ALA A 321 15.46 1.47 12.25
C ALA A 321 15.44 0.04 12.83
N ASP A 322 15.63 -0.11 14.14
CA ASP A 322 15.60 -1.43 14.81
C ASP A 322 14.23 -2.12 14.74
N LEU A 323 13.14 -1.36 14.61
CA LEU A 323 11.78 -1.89 14.45
C LEU A 323 11.51 -2.41 13.03
N LEU A 324 12.18 -1.84 12.03
CA LEU A 324 11.82 -1.96 10.61
C LEU A 324 12.83 -2.77 9.79
N LEU A 325 14.06 -2.88 10.28
CA LEU A 325 15.07 -3.70 9.64
C LEU A 325 14.81 -5.18 9.96
N PRO A 326 14.71 -6.06 8.94
CA PRO A 326 14.73 -7.49 9.17
C PRO A 326 16.06 -7.85 9.84
N HIS A 327 16.00 -8.59 10.95
CA HIS A 327 17.18 -9.25 11.47
C HIS A 327 17.25 -10.59 10.78
N ASP A 328 18.17 -10.69 9.82
CA ASP A 328 18.58 -11.96 9.22
C ASP A 328 19.28 -12.85 10.27
#